data_AF-A0A2T4U099-F1
#
_entry.id   AF-A0A2T4U099-F1
#
_cell.length_a   1.000
_cell.length_b   1.000
_cell.length_c   1.000
_cell.angle_alpha   90.00
_cell.angle_beta   90.00
_cell.angle_gamma   90.00
#
_symmetry.space_group_name_H-M   'P 1'
#
loop_
_entity.id
_entity.type
_entity.pdbx_description
1 polymer ?
#
loop_
_entity_poly.entity_id
_entity_poly.type
_entity_poly.pdbx_seq_one_letter_code
_entity_poly.pdbx_strand_id
1 'polypeptide(L)'
;MTPERVHPNYVTIWVWLLVLMVAGVLATRLPLGKSAINNLIFAIAAVKAVLVALNYMHLRSESWLIYALAIVPVLLVVALTLVLFPDIVFHH
;
A
#
# COMPACT_ATOMS: atom_id res chain seq x y z
N MET A 1 -27.04 -29.06 -13.01
CA MET A 1 -26.84 -27.98 -12.02
C MET A 1 -25.43 -27.45 -12.21
N THR A 2 -25.27 -26.29 -12.85
CA THR A 2 -23.95 -25.69 -13.08
C THR A 2 -23.41 -25.15 -11.76
N PRO A 3 -22.18 -25.50 -11.34
CA PRO A 3 -21.62 -24.99 -10.10
C PRO A 3 -21.49 -23.48 -10.20
N GLU A 4 -22.19 -22.77 -9.32
CA GLU A 4 -22.09 -21.34 -9.12
C GLU A 4 -20.64 -21.01 -8.75
N ARG A 5 -19.87 -20.47 -9.70
CA ARG A 5 -18.48 -20.10 -9.42
C ARG A 5 -18.52 -18.90 -8.48
N VAL A 6 -18.20 -19.13 -7.22
CA VAL A 6 -17.97 -18.06 -6.24
C VAL A 6 -16.74 -17.29 -6.70
N HIS A 7 -16.95 -16.23 -7.48
CA HIS A 7 -15.89 -15.33 -7.90
C HIS A 7 -15.35 -14.61 -6.66
N PRO A 8 -14.02 -14.56 -6.45
CA PRO A 8 -13.44 -13.75 -5.40
C PRO A 8 -13.98 -12.33 -5.52
N ASN A 9 -14.54 -11.79 -4.43
CA ASN A 9 -15.31 -10.56 -4.50
C ASN A 9 -14.36 -9.35 -4.50
N TYR A 10 -13.64 -9.13 -5.62
CA TYR A 10 -12.70 -8.02 -5.80
C TYR A 10 -13.36 -6.64 -5.54
N VAL A 11 -14.67 -6.55 -5.74
CA VAL A 11 -15.47 -5.36 -5.42
C VAL A 11 -15.41 -5.03 -3.93
N THR A 12 -15.40 -6.02 -3.04
CA THR A 12 -15.30 -5.80 -1.59
C THR A 12 -13.94 -5.19 -1.22
N ILE A 13 -12.86 -5.70 -1.80
CA ILE A 13 -11.50 -5.16 -1.61
C ILE A 13 -11.44 -3.71 -2.15
N TRP A 14 -12.04 -3.46 -3.31
CA TRP A 14 -12.11 -2.13 -3.92
C TRP A 14 -12.81 -1.12 -3.00
N VAL A 15 -13.96 -1.48 -2.43
CA VAL A 15 -14.68 -0.63 -1.47
C VAL A 15 -13.79 -0.32 -0.26
N TRP A 16 -13.06 -1.31 0.26
CA TRP A 16 -12.14 -1.10 1.38
C TRP A 16 -11.01 -0.10 1.02
N LEU A 17 -10.44 -0.21 -0.19
CA LEU A 17 -9.46 0.76 -0.67
C LEU A 17 -10.02 2.17 -0.77
N LEU A 18 -11.27 2.31 -1.23
CA LEU A 18 -11.97 3.59 -1.31
C LEU A 18 -12.20 4.18 0.08
N VAL A 19 -12.64 3.36 1.05
CA VAL A 19 -12.81 3.77 2.45
C VAL A 19 -11.47 4.24 3.04
N LEU A 20 -10.38 3.50 2.83
CA LEU A 20 -9.04 3.90 3.28
C LEU A 20 -8.54 5.17 2.59
N MET A 21 -8.90 5.39 1.31
CA MET A 21 -8.59 6.63 0.60
C MET A 21 -9.30 7.82 1.26
N VAL A 22 -10.62 7.72 1.47
CA VAL A 22 -11.43 8.77 2.10
C VAL A 22 -10.95 9.02 3.54
N ALA A 23 -10.67 7.95 4.30
CA ALA A 23 -10.13 8.05 5.66
C ALA A 23 -8.78 8.78 5.68
N GLY A 24 -7.90 8.53 4.70
CA GLY A 24 -6.62 9.25 4.58
C GLY A 24 -6.80 10.76 4.34
N VAL A 25 -7.78 11.15 3.53
CA VAL A 25 -8.11 12.57 3.31
C VAL A 25 -8.70 13.20 4.57
N LEU A 26 -9.65 12.53 5.22
CA LEU A 26 -10.25 13.01 6.48
C LEU A 26 -9.23 13.11 7.61
N ALA A 27 -8.22 12.23 7.64
CA ALA A 27 -7.15 12.27 8.62
C ALA A 27 -6.36 13.60 8.58
N THR A 28 -6.28 14.26 7.41
CA THR A 28 -5.64 15.58 7.28
C THR A 28 -6.40 16.71 7.96
N ARG A 29 -7.71 16.52 8.21
CA ARG A 29 -8.58 17.50 8.84
C ARG A 29 -8.61 17.39 10.36
N LEU A 30 -7.98 16.36 10.93
CA LEU A 30 -7.88 16.19 12.38
C LEU A 30 -6.94 17.26 12.95
N PRO A 31 -7.27 17.88 14.10
CA PRO A 31 -6.43 18.86 14.78
C PRO A 31 -5.29 18.16 15.56
N LEU A 32 -4.51 17.33 14.86
CA LEU A 32 -3.37 16.60 15.41
C LEU A 32 -2.05 17.28 15.00
N GLY A 33 -0.97 16.96 15.71
CA GLY A 33 0.37 17.42 15.34
C GLY A 33 0.76 16.93 13.93
N LYS A 34 1.47 17.77 13.17
CA LYS A 34 1.88 17.48 11.78
C LYS A 34 2.57 16.11 11.64
N SER A 35 3.45 15.77 12.58
CA SER A 35 4.13 14.47 12.59
C SER A 35 3.18 13.29 12.81
N ALA A 36 2.18 13.45 13.67
CA ALA A 36 1.17 12.42 13.93
C ALA A 36 0.28 12.18 12.70
N ILE A 37 -0.14 13.26 12.03
CA ILE A 37 -0.91 13.19 10.77
C ILE A 37 -0.08 12.49 9.69
N ASN A 38 1.20 12.86 9.54
CA ASN A 38 2.08 12.25 8.55
C ASN A 38 2.22 10.75 8.78
N ASN A 39 2.54 10.33 10.00
CA ASN A 39 2.66 8.91 10.36
C ASN A 39 1.36 8.13 10.11
N LEU A 40 0.21 8.74 10.42
CA LEU A 40 -1.10 8.13 10.18
C LEU A 40 -1.37 7.94 8.68
N ILE A 41 -1.05 8.93 7.84
CA ILE A 41 -1.22 8.84 6.39
C ILE A 41 -0.32 7.75 5.82
N PHE A 42 0.95 7.67 6.26
CA PHE A 42 1.86 6.60 5.85
C PHE A 42 1.37 5.22 6.28
N ALA A 43 0.83 5.08 7.50
CA ALA A 43 0.24 3.82 7.95
C ALA A 43 -0.95 3.40 7.08
N ILE A 44 -1.86 4.33 6.77
CA ILE A 44 -3.01 4.08 5.87
C ILE A 44 -2.51 3.71 4.46
N ALA A 45 -1.47 4.36 3.96
CA ALA A 45 -0.86 4.04 2.67
C ALA A 45 -0.27 2.63 2.64
N ALA A 46 0.45 2.22 3.70
CA ALA A 46 1.02 0.88 3.83
C ALA A 46 -0.07 -0.20 3.82
N VAL A 47 -1.17 -0.01 4.57
CA VAL A 47 -2.30 -0.96 4.58
C VAL A 47 -2.90 -1.10 3.18
N LYS A 48 -3.12 0.00 2.45
CA LYS A 48 -3.61 -0.04 1.07
C LYS A 48 -2.68 -0.83 0.15
N ALA A 49 -1.37 -0.58 0.24
CA ALA A 49 -0.38 -1.28 -0.57
C ALA A 49 -0.40 -2.79 -0.33
N VAL A 50 -0.49 -3.22 0.93
CA VAL A 50 -0.61 -4.65 1.30
C VAL A 50 -1.90 -5.24 0.77
N LEU A 51 -3.02 -4.51 0.89
CA LEU A 51 -4.32 -4.97 0.39
C LEU A 51 -4.30 -5.17 -1.13
N VAL A 52 -3.63 -4.27 -1.86
CA VAL A 52 -3.41 -4.37 -3.31
C VAL A 52 -2.52 -5.55 -3.66
N ALA A 53 -1.39 -5.70 -2.97
CA ALA A 53 -0.46 -6.80 -3.20
C ALA A 53 -1.15 -8.16 -3.00
N LEU A 54 -1.83 -8.35 -1.87
CA LEU A 54 -2.44 -9.65 -1.56
C LEU A 54 -3.61 -10.00 -2.49
N ASN A 55 -4.43 -9.02 -2.88
CA ASN A 55 -5.71 -9.31 -3.54
C ASN A 55 -5.73 -8.98 -5.03
N TYR A 56 -5.06 -7.92 -5.51
CA TYR A 56 -5.06 -7.56 -6.94
C TYR A 56 -3.87 -8.12 -7.71
N MET A 57 -2.71 -8.26 -7.06
CA MET A 57 -1.53 -8.88 -7.66
C MET A 57 -1.54 -10.41 -7.51
N HIS A 58 -2.65 -11.00 -7.03
CA HIS A 58 -2.85 -12.45 -6.83
C HIS A 58 -1.79 -13.17 -5.96
N LEU A 59 -0.89 -12.43 -5.32
CA LEU A 59 0.18 -12.96 -4.46
C LEU A 59 -0.34 -13.95 -3.41
N ARG A 60 -1.54 -13.75 -2.87
CA ARG A 60 -2.14 -14.63 -1.85
C ARG A 60 -2.25 -16.09 -2.28
N SER A 61 -2.31 -16.38 -3.58
CA SER A 61 -2.45 -17.74 -4.13
C SER A 61 -1.20 -18.23 -4.89
N GLU A 62 -0.11 -17.47 -4.88
CA GLU A 62 1.06 -17.74 -5.71
C GLU A 62 2.26 -18.26 -4.93
N SER A 63 3.23 -18.82 -5.67
CA SER A 63 4.46 -19.40 -5.13
C SER A 63 5.34 -18.36 -4.45
N TRP A 64 6.14 -18.81 -3.47
CA TRP A 64 7.13 -18.00 -2.73
C TRP A 64 8.05 -17.17 -3.64
N LEU A 65 8.35 -17.67 -4.84
CA LEU A 65 9.17 -16.96 -5.83
C LEU A 65 8.57 -15.61 -6.27
N ILE A 66 7.25 -15.49 -6.32
CA ILE A 66 6.57 -14.26 -6.78
C ILE A 66 6.58 -13.20 -5.68
N TYR A 67 6.52 -13.62 -4.41
CA TYR A 67 6.82 -12.73 -3.29
C TYR A 67 8.26 -12.23 -3.31
N ALA A 68 9.23 -13.11 -3.60
CA ALA A 68 10.63 -12.72 -3.73
C ALA A 68 10.85 -11.74 -4.88
N LEU A 69 10.14 -11.89 -6.01
CA LEU A 69 10.22 -10.93 -7.10
C LEU A 69 9.54 -9.59 -6.76
N ALA A 70 8.41 -9.61 -6.05
CA ALA A 70 7.68 -8.41 -5.66
C ALA A 70 8.42 -7.56 -4.60
N ILE A 71 9.28 -8.17 -3.77
CA ILE A 71 10.03 -7.42 -2.76
C ILE A 71 11.24 -6.67 -3.34
N VAL A 72 11.81 -7.14 -4.45
CA VAL A 72 12.93 -6.48 -5.13
C VAL A 72 12.64 -5.02 -5.51
N PRO A 73 11.55 -4.68 -6.22
CA PRO A 73 11.26 -3.28 -6.55
C PRO A 73 10.96 -2.43 -5.30
N VAL A 74 10.38 -3.02 -4.25
CA VAL A 74 10.14 -2.31 -2.98
C VAL A 74 11.47 -1.96 -2.31
N LEU A 75 12.39 -2.91 -2.20
CA LEU A 75 13.73 -2.69 -1.65
C LEU A 75 14.50 -1.66 -2.49
N LEU A 76 14.38 -1.72 -3.81
CA LEU A 76 15.02 -0.76 -4.71
C LEU A 76 14.50 0.67 -4.48
N VAL A 77 13.19 0.87 -4.35
CA VAL A 77 12.63 2.19 -4.02
C VAL A 77 13.09 2.68 -2.65
N VAL A 78 13.13 1.82 -1.64
CA VAL A 78 13.62 2.18 -0.30
C VAL A 78 15.10 2.55 -0.35
N ALA A 79 15.92 1.74 -1.00
CA ALA A 79 17.36 2.00 -1.15
C ALA A 79 17.62 3.30 -1.91
N LEU A 80 16.95 3.51 -3.05
CA LEU A 80 17.06 4.74 -3.81
C LEU A 80 16.64 5.95 -2.97
N THR A 81 15.53 5.86 -2.24
CA THR A 81 15.08 6.95 -1.37
C THR A 81 16.13 7.29 -0.33
N LEU A 82 16.71 6.30 0.35
CA LEU A 82 17.73 6.53 1.38
C LEU A 82 19.05 7.08 0.82
N VAL A 83 19.45 6.65 -0.38
CA VAL A 83 20.67 7.11 -1.05
C VAL A 83 20.50 8.51 -1.63
N LEU A 84 19.35 8.80 -2.24
CA LEU A 84 19.07 10.11 -2.86
C LEU A 84 18.68 11.17 -1.82
N PHE A 85 18.11 10.78 -0.68
CA PHE A 85 17.71 11.73 0.37
C PHE A 85 18.83 12.67 0.81
N PRO A 86 20.04 12.21 1.18
CA PRO A 86 21.15 13.10 1.52
C PRO A 86 21.56 13.96 0.34
N ASP A 87 21.65 13.42 -0.87
CA ASP A 87 22.02 14.21 -2.06
C ASP A 87 21.03 15.36 -2.29
N ILE A 88 19.73 15.12 -2.18
CA ILE A 88 18.69 16.15 -2.36
C ILE A 88 18.72 17.19 -1.22
N VAL A 89 18.98 16.77 0.01
CA VAL A 89 18.94 17.65 1.20
C VAL A 89 20.22 18.47 1.35
N PHE A 90 21.38 17.92 1.00
CA PHE A 90 22.68 18.56 1.20
C PHE A 90 23.20 19.31 -0.04
N HIS A 91 22.66 19.11 -1.24
CA HIS A 91 22.94 19.94 -2.43
C HIS A 91 22.06 21.20 -2.51
N HIS A 92 21.97 21.96 -1.42
CA HIS A 92 21.51 23.36 -1.41
C HIS A 92 22.69 24.32 -1.26
#